data_AF-A0A1A9ACY9-F1
#
_entry.id   AF-A0A1A9ACY9-F1
#
_cell.length_a   1.000
_cell.length_b   1.000
_cell.length_c   1.000
_cell.angle_alpha   90.00
_cell.angle_beta   90.00
_cell.angle_gamma   90.00
#
_symmetry.space_group_name_H-M   'P 1'
#
loop_
_entity.id
_entity.type
_entity.pdbx_description
1 polymer ?
#
loop_
_entity_poly.entity_id
_entity_poly.type
_entity_poly.pdbx_seq_one_letter_code
_entity_poly.pdbx_strand_id
1 'polypeptide(L)'
;MADVAPMDLVVLADDEGNSVRIKVLGPEPTWSAGLAGEIVVETPFVSGRTSLILSASKLQAWGNALDSLDAGQDIAWMAMDRGPSVFIQLTGDRDCPEGSRLT
;
A
#
# COMPACT_ATOMS: atom_id res chain seq x y z
N MET A 1 9.96 -13.16 -21.15
CA MET A 1 9.73 -12.24 -20.02
C MET A 1 8.23 -12.05 -19.93
N ALA A 2 7.61 -12.37 -18.79
CA ALA A 2 6.19 -12.09 -18.62
C ALA A 2 6.00 -10.57 -18.73
N ASP A 3 5.08 -10.15 -19.59
CA ASP A 3 4.67 -8.75 -19.65
C ASP A 3 3.89 -8.46 -18.37
N VAL A 4 4.48 -7.65 -17.48
CA VAL A 4 3.79 -7.25 -16.24
C VAL A 4 2.93 -6.06 -16.61
N ALA A 5 1.66 -6.34 -16.91
CA ALA A 5 0.68 -5.30 -17.13
C ALA A 5 0.59 -4.40 -15.87
N PRO A 6 0.43 -3.07 -16.04
CA PRO A 6 0.27 -2.18 -14.90
C PRO A 6 -0.91 -2.58 -14.02
N MET A 7 -0.71 -2.59 -12.71
CA MET A 7 -1.74 -2.98 -11.75
C MET A 7 -1.63 -2.17 -10.45
N ASP A 8 -2.76 -1.95 -9.80
CA ASP A 8 -2.79 -1.33 -8.47
C ASP A 8 -2.61 -2.42 -7.39
N LEU A 9 -1.64 -2.20 -6.51
CA LEU A 9 -1.44 -3.01 -5.30
C LEU A 9 -2.44 -2.62 -4.20
N VAL A 10 -2.89 -1.37 -4.20
CA VAL A 10 -3.96 -0.87 -3.33
C VAL A 10 -4.55 0.41 -3.91
N VAL A 11 -5.85 0.59 -3.66
CA VAL A 11 -6.57 1.83 -3.91
C VAL A 11 -7.27 2.21 -2.61
N LEU A 12 -6.78 3.25 -1.94
CA LEU A 12 -7.42 3.86 -0.79
C LEU A 12 -8.19 5.06 -1.30
N ALA A 13 -9.52 5.04 -1.24
CA ALA A 13 -10.35 6.11 -1.75
C ALA A 13 -11.49 6.41 -0.79
N ASP A 14 -11.86 7.68 -0.68
CA ASP A 14 -13.12 8.11 -0.06
C ASP A 14 -14.21 8.33 -1.12
N ASP A 15 -15.40 8.66 -0.67
CA ASP A 15 -16.56 8.97 -1.51
C ASP A 15 -16.54 10.40 -2.09
N GLU A 16 -15.64 11.26 -1.60
CA GLU A 16 -15.43 12.63 -2.10
C GLU A 16 -14.44 12.70 -3.27
N GLY A 17 -13.81 11.59 -3.62
CA GLY A 17 -12.88 11.46 -4.75
C GLY A 17 -11.42 11.71 -4.40
N ASN A 18 -11.06 11.75 -3.12
CA ASN A 18 -9.67 11.67 -2.70
C ASN A 18 -9.21 10.22 -2.74
N SER A 19 -8.02 9.98 -3.31
CA SER A 19 -7.45 8.64 -3.35
C SER A 19 -5.93 8.64 -3.26
N VAL A 20 -5.41 7.57 -2.66
CA VAL A 20 -4.01 7.18 -2.71
C VAL A 20 -3.92 5.78 -3.31
N ARG A 21 -3.12 5.63 -4.35
CA ARG A 21 -2.90 4.35 -5.03
C ARG A 21 -1.44 3.98 -5.00
N ILE A 22 -1.15 2.70 -4.82
CA ILE A 22 0.20 2.17 -5.04
C ILE A 22 0.12 1.30 -6.28
N LYS A 23 0.91 1.64 -7.30
CA LYS A 23 0.82 1.03 -8.62
C LYS A 23 2.14 0.40 -9.04
N VAL A 24 2.05 -0.78 -9.63
CA VAL A 24 3.13 -1.39 -10.42
C VAL A 24 2.95 -0.93 -11.87
N LEU A 25 4.02 -0.41 -12.46
CA LEU A 25 4.03 0.07 -13.85
C LEU A 25 4.58 -0.98 -14.81
N GLY A 26 5.40 -1.91 -14.33
CA GLY A 26 6.06 -2.94 -15.13
C GLY A 26 7.51 -3.16 -14.69
N PRO A 27 8.35 -3.77 -15.54
CA PRO A 27 9.77 -3.97 -15.27
C PRO A 27 10.53 -2.66 -15.06
N GLU A 28 11.44 -2.62 -14.08
CA GLU A 28 12.30 -1.46 -13.84
C GLU A 28 13.44 -1.41 -14.89
N PRO A 29 13.57 -0.35 -15.71
CA PRO A 29 14.57 -0.30 -16.78
C PRO A 29 16.01 -0.42 -16.31
N THR A 30 16.31 0.08 -15.10
CA THR A 30 17.68 0.10 -14.56
C THR A 30 18.02 -1.14 -13.73
N TRP A 31 17.05 -1.99 -13.41
CA TRP A 31 17.23 -3.17 -12.57
C TRP A 31 16.32 -4.32 -12.99
N SER A 32 16.90 -5.32 -13.66
CA SER A 32 16.17 -6.44 -14.27
C SER A 32 15.41 -7.35 -13.30
N ALA A 33 15.72 -7.33 -12.00
CA ALA A 33 14.99 -8.06 -10.96
C ALA A 33 13.96 -7.21 -10.22
N GLY A 34 13.84 -5.94 -10.58
CA GLY A 34 12.92 -4.98 -9.97
C GLY A 34 11.72 -4.66 -10.87
N LEU A 35 10.70 -4.11 -10.23
CA LEU A 35 9.56 -3.52 -10.89
C LEU A 35 9.56 -2.01 -10.62
N ALA A 36 9.24 -1.24 -11.65
CA ALA A 36 8.92 0.17 -11.50
C ALA A 36 7.52 0.29 -10.88
N GLY A 37 7.37 1.19 -9.93
CA GLY A 37 6.08 1.51 -9.33
C GLY A 37 5.96 2.99 -9.00
N GLU A 38 4.78 3.38 -8.54
CA GLU A 38 4.52 4.73 -8.07
C GLU A 38 3.48 4.73 -6.93
N ILE A 39 3.60 5.71 -6.05
CA ILE A 39 2.51 6.12 -5.17
C ILE A 39 1.86 7.32 -5.85
N VAL A 40 0.57 7.24 -6.10
CA VAL A 40 -0.22 8.29 -6.75
C VAL A 40 -1.19 8.85 -5.73
N VAL A 41 -1.24 10.18 -5.64
CA VAL A 41 -2.26 10.91 -4.88
C VAL A 41 -3.12 11.64 -5.89
N GLU A 42 -4.43 11.41 -5.82
CA GLU A 42 -5.41 12.05 -6.70
C GLU A 42 -6.55 12.61 -5.85
N THR A 43 -6.85 13.88 -6.05
CA THR A 43 -8.03 14.55 -5.49
C THR A 43 -8.78 15.27 -6.62
N PRO A 44 -9.99 15.80 -6.37
CA PRO A 44 -10.72 16.56 -7.39
C PRO A 44 -10.01 17.82 -7.91
N PHE A 45 -8.98 18.32 -7.22
CA PHE A 45 -8.33 19.58 -7.53
C PHE A 45 -6.79 19.52 -7.60
N VAL A 46 -6.16 18.42 -7.17
CA VAL A 46 -4.71 18.23 -7.28
C VAL A 46 -4.36 16.76 -7.51
N SER A 47 -3.27 16.54 -8.26
CA SER A 47 -2.68 15.21 -8.44
C SER A 47 -1.18 15.26 -8.22
N GLY A 48 -0.60 14.22 -7.64
CA GLY A 48 0.84 14.08 -7.43
C GLY A 48 1.27 12.62 -7.50
N ARG A 49 2.56 12.38 -7.71
CA ARG A 49 3.13 11.03 -7.71
C ARG A 49 4.55 11.02 -7.17
N THR A 50 4.96 9.88 -6.62
CA THR A 50 6.37 9.59 -6.30
C THR A 50 6.73 8.18 -6.78
N SER A 51 7.92 8.04 -7.36
CA SER A 51 8.36 6.77 -7.95
C SER A 51 8.89 5.80 -6.89
N LEU A 52 8.70 4.51 -7.15
CA LEU A 52 9.16 3.39 -6.35
C LEU A 52 9.96 2.42 -7.21
N ILE A 53 10.96 1.80 -6.60
CA ILE A 53 11.61 0.58 -7.12
C ILE A 53 11.21 -0.57 -6.19
N LEU A 54 10.52 -1.56 -6.75
CA LEU A 54 9.90 -2.67 -6.04
C LEU A 54 10.68 -3.95 -6.28
N SER A 55 11.20 -4.52 -5.20
CA SER A 55 11.80 -5.86 -5.22
C SER A 55 10.75 -6.90 -4.87
N ALA A 56 11.04 -8.17 -5.16
CA ALA A 56 10.21 -9.28 -4.68
C ALA A 56 10.01 -9.24 -3.15
N SER A 57 11.07 -8.92 -2.38
CA SER A 57 10.98 -8.78 -0.93
C SER A 57 10.08 -7.62 -0.49
N LYS A 58 10.10 -6.49 -1.20
CA LYS A 58 9.20 -5.36 -0.91
C LYS A 58 7.73 -5.72 -1.17
N LEU A 59 7.45 -6.45 -2.25
CA LEU A 59 6.11 -6.92 -2.57
C LEU A 59 5.63 -7.98 -1.57
N GLN A 60 6.50 -8.88 -1.13
CA GLN A 60 6.16 -9.83 -0.07
C GLN A 60 5.88 -9.12 1.26
N ALA A 61 6.72 -8.14 1.63
CA ALA A 61 6.48 -7.32 2.81
C ALA A 61 5.17 -6.52 2.71
N TRP A 62 4.78 -6.09 1.50
CA TRP A 62 3.49 -5.45 1.27
C TRP A 62 2.32 -6.41 1.51
N GLY A 63 2.39 -7.64 0.98
CA GLY A 63 1.38 -8.68 1.24
C GLY A 63 1.21 -8.96 2.74
N ASN A 64 2.31 -9.17 3.45
CA ASN A 64 2.27 -9.39 4.91
C ASN A 64 1.67 -8.19 5.68
N ALA A 65 1.91 -6.96 5.18
CA ALA A 65 1.30 -5.77 5.75
C ALA A 65 -0.22 -5.77 5.51
N LEU A 66 -0.69 -6.10 4.30
CA LEU A 66 -2.13 -6.24 4.03
C LEU A 66 -2.79 -7.32 4.91
N ASP A 67 -2.13 -8.45 5.14
CA ASP A 67 -2.62 -9.49 6.06
C ASP A 67 -2.75 -8.96 7.50
N SER A 68 -1.83 -8.08 7.93
CA SER A 68 -1.90 -7.43 9.26
C SER A 68 -3.04 -6.41 9.33
N LEU A 69 -3.28 -5.69 8.23
CA LEU A 69 -4.39 -4.75 8.12
C LEU A 69 -5.75 -5.48 8.21
N ASP A 70 -5.88 -6.63 7.54
CA ASP A 70 -7.05 -7.51 7.63
C ASP A 70 -7.28 -8.03 9.07
N ALA A 71 -6.19 -8.28 9.80
CA ALA A 71 -6.23 -8.63 11.22
C ALA A 71 -6.52 -7.43 12.16
N GLY A 72 -6.86 -6.26 11.62
CA GLY A 72 -7.23 -5.07 12.40
C GLY A 72 -6.04 -4.30 12.97
N GLN A 73 -4.82 -4.49 12.44
CA GLN A 73 -3.62 -3.81 12.89
C GLN A 73 -3.26 -2.63 11.98
N ASP A 74 -2.74 -1.56 12.57
CA ASP A 74 -2.11 -0.49 11.80
C ASP A 74 -0.82 -1.01 11.14
N ILE A 75 -0.49 -0.51 9.96
CA ILE A 75 0.62 -1.04 9.17
C ILE A 75 1.61 0.03 8.73
N ALA A 76 2.86 -0.40 8.56
CA ALA A 76 3.94 0.41 8.06
C ALA A 76 4.70 -0.38 6.99
N TRP A 77 4.79 0.17 5.78
CA TRP A 77 5.52 -0.41 4.66
C TRP A 77 6.69 0.47 4.25
N MET A 78 7.85 -0.15 4.01
CA MET A 78 9.11 0.53 3.68
C MET A 78 9.57 1.57 4.73
N ALA A 79 9.18 1.42 6.00
CA ALA A 79 9.51 2.39 7.07
C ALA A 79 11.02 2.47 7.39
N MET A 80 11.76 1.38 7.20
CA MET A 80 13.21 1.30 7.44
C MET A 80 14.03 1.31 6.14
N ASP A 81 13.36 1.45 4.99
CA ASP A 81 14.00 1.43 3.68
C ASP A 81 14.42 2.83 3.25
N ARG A 82 15.35 2.89 2.28
CA ARG A 82 15.61 4.14 1.55
C ARG A 82 14.50 4.36 0.53
N GLY A 83 13.75 5.46 0.68
CA GLY A 83 12.72 5.88 -0.25
C GLY A 83 11.43 6.31 0.45
N PRO A 84 10.32 6.45 -0.30
CA PRO A 84 9.01 6.69 0.27
C PRO A 84 8.57 5.53 1.16
N SER A 85 7.88 5.84 2.25
CA SER A 85 7.24 4.87 3.14
C SER A 85 5.73 5.11 3.14
N VAL A 86 4.95 4.06 3.41
CA VAL A 86 3.49 4.14 3.51
C VAL A 86 3.06 3.65 4.88
N PHE A 87 2.23 4.44 5.56
CA PHE A 87 1.62 4.07 6.83
C PHE A 87 0.11 4.11 6.64
N ILE A 88 -0.58 3.05 7.05
CA ILE A 88 -2.04 2.97 7.00
C ILE A 88 -2.53 2.69 8.41
N GLN A 89 -3.38 3.58 8.89
CA GLN A 89 -4.02 3.47 10.19
C GLN A 89 -5.51 3.22 9.97
N LEU A 90 -6.06 2.24 10.70
CA LEU A 90 -7.49 1.99 10.69
C LEU A 90 -8.19 3.02 11.58
N THR A 91 -9.15 3.74 11.02
CA THR A 91 -9.99 4.71 11.75
C THR A 91 -11.39 4.14 11.93
N GLY A 92 -11.73 3.74 13.15
CA GLY A 92 -13.03 3.16 13.54
C GLY A 92 -12.96 2.58 14.96
N ASP A 93 -14.12 2.27 15.56
CA ASP A 93 -14.17 1.53 16.82
C ASP A 93 -13.60 0.13 16.57
N ARG A 94 -12.39 -0.10 17.09
CA ARG A 94 -11.81 -1.44 17.16
C ARG A 94 -12.77 -2.24 18.03
N ASP A 95 -13.43 -3.25 17.47
CA ASP A 95 -14.31 -4.15 18.23
C ASP A 95 -13.58 -4.56 19.51
N CYS A 96 -13.90 -3.88 20.61
CA CYS A 96 -13.60 -4.41 21.93
C CYS A 96 -14.45 -5.67 21.98
N PRO A 97 -13.87 -6.86 22.18
CA PRO A 97 -14.68 -8.06 22.28
C PRO A 97 -15.70 -7.83 23.40
N GLU A 98 -16.97 -7.67 23.02
CA GLU A 98 -18.11 -7.75 23.94
C GLU A 98 -18.11 -9.18 24.50
N GLY A 99 -17.32 -9.42 25.55
CA GLY A 99 -16.98 -10.80 25.86
C GLY A 99 -16.13 -11.05 27.09
N SER A 100 -16.14 -10.18 28.10
CA SER A 100 -15.69 -10.60 29.44
C SER A 100 -16.37 -9.79 30.54
N ARG A 101 -17.70 -9.89 30.58
CA ARG A 101 -18.44 -9.73 31.84
C ARG A 101 -19.45 -10.86 31.97
N LEU A 102 -18.94 -12.07 32.19
CA LEU A 102 -19.71 -13.12 32.83
C LEU A 102 -19.56 -12.92 34.34
N THR A 103 -20.70 -12.59 34.95
CA THR A 103 -21.15 -12.77 36.35
C THR A 103 -20.11 -13.06 37.41
#